data_AF-A0A3D0RXX1-F1
#
_entry.id   AF-A0A3D0RXX1-F1
#
_cell.length_a   1.000
_cell.length_b   1.000
_cell.length_c   1.000
_cell.angle_alpha   90.00
_cell.angle_beta   90.00
_cell.angle_gamma   90.00
#
_symmetry.space_group_name_H-M   'P 1'
#
loop_
_entity.id
_entity.type
_entity.pdbx_description
1 polymer ?
#
loop_
_entity_poly.entity_id
_entity_poly.type
_entity_poly.pdbx_seq_one_letter_code
_entity_poly.pdbx_strand_id
1 'polypeptide(L)' 'MSSRPQGIVVAVDGTSGSGKSSTSRGVADRLGLRYLDTGAM' A
#
# COMPACT_ATOMS: atom_id res chain seq x y z
N MET A 1 14.52 19.52 -8.57
CA MET A 1 14.36 18.17 -7.95
C MET A 1 13.12 18.23 -7.07
N SER A 2 12.04 17.53 -7.42
CA SER A 2 10.78 17.60 -6.67
C SER A 2 10.98 17.05 -5.25
N SER A 3 10.52 17.78 -4.24
CA SER A 3 10.58 17.38 -2.83
C SER A 3 9.86 16.05 -2.66
N ARG A 4 10.56 15.00 -2.21
CA ARG A 4 9.90 13.74 -1.84
C ARG A 4 8.87 14.04 -0.74
N PRO A 5 7.63 13.54 -0.85
CA PRO A 5 6.65 13.74 0.21
C PRO A 5 7.23 13.22 1.53
N GLN A 6 7.16 14.04 2.58
CA GLN A 6 7.61 13.63 3.90
C GLN A 6 6.65 12.56 4.43
N GLY A 7 7.14 11.33 4.56
CA GLY A 7 6.35 10.20 5.02
C GLY A 7 7.02 8.87 4.68
N ILE A 8 6.65 7.82 5.40
CA ILE A 8 7.11 6.45 5.14
C ILE A 8 6.26 5.85 4.03
N VAL A 9 6.90 5.27 3.02
CA VAL A 9 6.25 4.49 1.96
C VAL A 9 6.58 3.02 2.20
N VAL A 10 5.55 2.18 2.29
CA VAL A 10 5.70 0.73 2.47
C VAL A 10 5.22 0.05 1.21
N ALA A 11 6.11 -0.71 0.57
CA ALA A 11 5.77 -1.59 -0.54
C ALA A 11 5.46 -2.99 0.01
N VAL A 12 4.41 -3.63 -0.50
CA VAL A 12 3.98 -4.97 -0.10
C VAL A 12 3.93 -5.85 -1.34
N ASP A 13 4.79 -6.87 -1.39
CA ASP A 13 4.92 -7.79 -2.53
C ASP A 13 4.79 -9.27 -2.11
N GLY A 14 4.53 -10.15 -3.08
CA GLY A 14 4.30 -11.58 -2.91
C GLY A 14 3.43 -12.19 -4.01
N THR A 15 3.21 -13.50 -3.98
CA THR A 15 2.46 -14.24 -5.03
C THR A 15 0.99 -13.82 -5.15
N SER A 16 0.35 -14.12 -6.29
CA SER A 16 -1.08 -13.88 -6.46
C SER A 16 -1.91 -14.70 -5.47
N GLY A 17 -3.04 -14.15 -5.00
CA GLY A 17 -3.92 -14.81 -4.03
C GLY A 17 -3.43 -14.81 -2.57
N SER A 18 -2.25 -14.29 -2.25
CA SER A 18 -1.72 -14.26 -0.87
C SER A 18 -2.34 -13.21 0.06
N GLY A 19 -3.33 -12.45 -0.41
CA GLY A 19 -4.07 -11.49 0.41
C GLY A 19 -3.43 -10.10 0.55
N LYS A 20 -2.37 -9.77 -0.20
CA LYS A 20 -1.68 -8.46 -0.13
C LYS A 20 -2.63 -7.26 -0.18
N SER A 21 -3.47 -7.18 -1.23
CA SER A 21 -4.40 -6.06 -1.39
C SER A 21 -5.42 -5.99 -0.27
N SER A 22 -5.91 -7.13 0.22
CA SER A 22 -6.87 -7.20 1.34
C SER A 22 -6.23 -6.73 2.65
N THR A 23 -5.04 -7.23 2.97
CA THR A 23 -4.31 -6.87 4.18
C THR A 23 -3.88 -5.40 4.17
N SER A 24 -3.27 -4.93 3.07
CA SER A 24 -2.85 -3.52 2.93
C SER A 24 -4.03 -2.55 3.04
N ARG A 25 -5.19 -2.91 2.50
CA ARG A 25 -6.42 -2.10 2.61
C ARG A 25 -6.94 -2.05 4.04
N GLY A 26 -6.95 -3.17 4.76
CA GLY A 26 -7.35 -3.20 6.18
C GLY A 26 -6.38 -2.44 7.10
N VAL A 27 -5.07 -2.53 6.85
CA VAL A 27 -4.06 -1.75 7.57
C VAL A 27 -4.24 -0.26 7.31
N ALA A 28 -4.47 0.12 6.05
CA ALA A 28 -4.68 1.52 5.70
C ALA A 28 -5.92 2.11 6.36
N ASP A 29 -7.04 1.38 6.35
CA ASP A 29 -8.29 1.78 7.01
C ASP A 29 -8.09 1.95 8.53
N ARG A 30 -7.46 0.96 9.17
CA ARG A 30 -7.25 0.96 10.62
C ARG A 30 -6.26 2.02 11.12
N LEU A 31 -5.30 2.43 10.29
CA LEU A 31 -4.27 3.40 10.64
C LEU A 31 -4.47 4.78 10.00
N GLY A 32 -5.54 4.97 9.22
CA GLY A 32 -5.77 6.23 8.49
C GLY A 32 -4.69 6.52 7.44
N LEU A 33 -4.09 5.48 6.85
CA LEU A 33 -3.04 5.62 5.83
C LEU A 33 -3.65 5.66 4.43
N ARG A 34 -2.87 6.20 3.48
CA ARG A 34 -3.21 6.11 2.06
C ARG A 34 -2.84 4.73 1.52
N TYR A 35 -3.74 4.15 0.74
CA TYR A 35 -3.54 2.87 0.05
C TYR A 35 -3.51 3.08 -1.46
N LEU A 36 -2.54 2.45 -2.12
CA LEU A 36 -2.41 2.41 -3.58
C LEU A 36 -2.28 0.95 -4.00
N ASP A 37 -3.21 0.48 -4.84
CA ASP A 37 -3.13 -0.84 -5.47
C ASP A 37 -2.56 -0.68 -6.88
N THR A 38 -1.38 -1.26 -7.14
CA THR A 38 -0.76 -1.27 -8.48
C THR A 38 -1.08 -2.54 -9.26
N GLY A 39 -1.69 -3.55 -8.63
CA GLY A 39 -1.93 -4.87 -9.22
C GLY A 39 -3.29 -5.03 -9.91
N ALA A 40 -4.13 -4.00 -9.88
CA ALA A 40 -5.46 -4.00 -10.50
C ALA A 40 -5.54 -3.22 -11.83
N MET A 41 -4.38 -2.87 -12.42
CA MET A 41 -4.28 -2.31 -13.78
C MET A 41 -4.27 -3.40 -14.84
#